data_AF-A0A1C6FA39-F1
#
_entry.id   AF-A0A1C6FA39-F1
#
_cell.length_a   1.000
_cell.length_b   1.000
_cell.length_c   1.000
_cell.angle_alpha   90.00
_cell.angle_beta   90.00
_cell.angle_gamma   90.00
#
_symmetry.space_group_name_H-M   'P 1'
#
loop_
_entity.id
_entity.type
_entity.pdbx_description
1 polymer ?
#
loop_
_entity_poly.entity_id
_entity_poly.type
_entity_poly.pdbx_seq_one_letter_code
_entity_poly.pdbx_strand_id
1 'polypeptide(L)'
;MQSKNLGNINKLNLDNNLTEVQNFRLSGLNEGSNQVDELKKLWINTFGDTKEYVNTFFDKFYSPDNVIVYKENGKIVSSLYMIDYCLKYNDKYYKIMYLYALATDNEYRCKGIMSMLIDKADKIMHNKGYVGAFLIPAEESLYDYYGRFGFTDIIYNKKYTELNSDYLYNYSYVECYDNDKVYEIDNSYRYLENTRIVLSAEQNEFMCKTFIDEGGKIYINSDKDKYIMANTYECDEKLVIYSTNDYSLYDKTYVKAGLFKKNVEVFTGKFDVSKLNLDKILE
;
A
#
# COMPACT_ATOMS: atom_id res chain seq x y z
N MET A 1 50.86 -7.74 -41.92
CA MET A 1 50.01 -8.25 -40.81
C MET A 1 49.47 -7.06 -40.05
N GLN A 2 48.17 -6.77 -40.23
CA GLN A 2 47.51 -5.59 -39.68
C GLN A 2 47.07 -5.81 -38.23
N SER A 3 47.37 -4.84 -37.36
CA SER A 3 46.79 -4.69 -36.04
C SER A 3 45.30 -4.38 -36.15
N LYS A 4 44.45 -5.20 -35.53
CA LYS A 4 43.01 -4.92 -35.40
C LYS A 4 42.73 -4.22 -34.07
N ASN A 5 42.15 -3.03 -34.19
CA ASN A 5 41.52 -2.24 -33.15
C ASN A 5 40.61 -3.08 -32.25
N LEU A 6 40.92 -3.09 -30.94
CA LEU A 6 40.06 -3.60 -29.87
C LEU A 6 39.44 -2.45 -29.03
N GLY A 7 39.50 -1.22 -29.52
CA GLY A 7 38.88 -0.06 -28.88
C GLY A 7 37.51 0.25 -29.48
N ASN A 8 36.43 -0.10 -28.79
CA ASN A 8 35.20 0.72 -28.62
C ASN A 8 33.93 -0.04 -28.20
N ILE A 9 33.93 -1.36 -28.03
CA ILE A 9 32.66 -2.08 -27.77
C ILE A 9 32.25 -2.12 -26.28
N ASN A 10 33.16 -1.80 -25.32
CA ASN A 10 32.89 -2.02 -23.89
C ASN A 10 32.88 -0.78 -22.98
N LYS A 11 33.13 0.44 -23.47
CA LYS A 11 33.13 1.63 -22.59
C LYS A 11 31.74 2.25 -22.42
N LEU A 12 31.00 2.43 -23.52
CA LEU A 12 29.63 2.96 -23.52
C LEU A 12 28.64 2.09 -22.71
N ASN A 13 28.77 0.76 -22.73
CA ASN A 13 27.90 -0.13 -21.94
C ASN A 13 28.27 -0.24 -20.45
N LEU A 14 29.56 -0.06 -20.09
CA LEU A 14 29.95 0.01 -18.68
C LEU A 14 29.61 1.37 -18.07
N ASP A 15 29.80 2.46 -18.81
CA ASP A 15 29.47 3.80 -18.35
C ASP A 15 27.95 3.97 -18.17
N ASN A 16 27.11 3.42 -19.05
CA ASN A 16 25.65 3.41 -18.86
C ASN A 16 25.21 2.61 -17.63
N ASN A 17 25.79 1.42 -17.39
CA ASN A 17 25.49 0.62 -16.21
C ASN A 17 26.00 1.28 -14.90
N LEU A 18 27.14 1.98 -14.93
CA LEU A 18 27.65 2.76 -13.79
C LEU A 18 26.77 3.99 -13.51
N THR A 19 26.26 4.64 -14.55
CA THR A 19 25.35 5.80 -14.44
C THR A 19 23.98 5.38 -13.88
N GLU A 20 23.41 4.25 -14.34
CA GLU A 20 22.21 3.67 -13.75
C GLU A 20 22.41 3.32 -12.27
N VAL A 21 23.50 2.62 -11.91
CA VAL A 21 23.80 2.26 -10.52
C VAL A 21 24.00 3.49 -9.62
N GLN A 22 24.52 4.59 -10.15
CA GLN A 22 24.66 5.86 -9.40
C GLN A 22 23.31 6.57 -9.14
N ASN A 23 22.31 6.37 -10.01
CA ASN A 23 20.99 7.01 -9.91
C ASN A 23 20.01 6.29 -8.96
N PHE A 24 20.28 5.02 -8.60
CA PHE A 24 19.42 4.22 -7.70
C PHE A 24 20.02 4.06 -6.31
N ARG A 25 19.57 4.86 -5.34
CA ARG A 25 19.97 4.71 -3.92
C ARG A 25 18.79 4.22 -3.09
N LEU A 26 19.03 3.25 -2.19
CA LEU A 26 18.28 3.24 -0.94
C LEU A 26 18.74 4.50 -0.21
N SER A 27 17.84 5.30 0.35
CA SER A 27 18.36 6.46 1.06
C SER A 27 19.19 5.98 2.24
N GLY A 28 20.49 6.22 2.18
CA GLY A 28 21.37 5.89 3.27
C GLY A 28 21.12 6.83 4.44
N LEU A 29 21.50 6.39 5.63
CA LEU A 29 21.41 7.07 6.93
C LEU A 29 22.10 8.46 7.04
N ASN A 30 22.51 9.11 5.95
CA ASN A 30 23.31 10.35 5.98
C ASN A 30 22.97 11.40 4.89
N GLU A 31 21.78 11.36 4.27
CA GLU A 31 21.32 12.45 3.38
C GLU A 31 20.28 13.29 4.15
N GLY A 32 20.69 14.48 4.61
CA GLY A 32 19.95 15.32 5.58
C GLY A 32 18.61 15.91 5.12
N SER A 33 18.09 16.89 5.86
CA SER A 33 16.75 17.51 5.70
C SER A 33 16.32 17.81 4.26
N ASN A 34 17.26 18.11 3.35
CA ASN A 34 16.97 18.40 1.95
C ASN A 34 16.34 17.23 1.17
N GLN A 35 16.70 15.97 1.47
CA GLN A 35 16.10 14.82 0.78
C GLN A 35 14.61 14.67 1.14
N VAL A 36 14.30 14.75 2.44
CA VAL A 36 12.92 14.62 2.93
C VAL A 36 12.05 15.71 2.30
N ASP A 37 12.56 16.94 2.20
CA ASP A 37 11.85 18.03 1.53
C ASP A 37 11.63 17.76 0.03
N GLU A 38 12.61 17.20 -0.69
CA GLU A 38 12.44 16.80 -2.09
C GLU A 38 11.38 15.71 -2.26
N LEU A 39 11.38 14.70 -1.39
CA LEU A 39 10.40 13.62 -1.41
C LEU A 39 8.98 14.12 -1.12
N LYS A 40 8.82 14.97 -0.10
CA LYS A 40 7.52 15.60 0.23
C LYS A 40 7.02 16.46 -0.93
N LYS A 41 7.89 17.24 -1.57
CA LYS A 41 7.54 18.03 -2.77
C LYS A 41 7.12 17.15 -3.94
N LEU A 42 7.87 16.09 -4.22
CA LEU A 42 7.51 15.14 -5.29
C LEU A 42 6.15 14.51 -5.03
N TRP A 43 5.88 14.08 -3.80
CA TRP A 43 4.59 13.52 -3.39
C TRP A 43 3.44 14.51 -3.62
N ILE A 44 3.52 15.69 -3.03
CA ILE A 44 2.46 16.71 -3.10
C ILE A 44 2.19 17.10 -4.56
N ASN A 45 3.25 17.29 -5.37
CA ASN A 45 3.09 17.64 -6.78
C ASN A 45 2.47 16.51 -7.62
N THR A 46 2.66 15.25 -7.20
CA THR A 46 2.15 14.08 -7.93
C THR A 46 0.70 13.78 -7.59
N PHE A 47 0.34 13.83 -6.31
CA PHE A 47 -0.96 13.36 -5.82
C PHE A 47 -1.90 14.50 -5.40
N GLY A 48 -1.40 15.70 -5.17
CA GLY A 48 -2.20 16.83 -4.68
C GLY A 48 -2.55 16.75 -3.19
N ASP A 49 -2.01 15.77 -2.47
CA ASP A 49 -2.26 15.59 -1.04
C ASP A 49 -1.81 16.79 -0.20
N THR A 50 -2.48 16.99 0.93
CA THR A 50 -2.15 18.11 1.83
C THR A 50 -0.78 17.92 2.47
N LYS A 51 -0.10 19.03 2.77
CA LYS A 51 1.17 19.01 3.52
C LYS A 51 1.05 18.28 4.85
N GLU A 52 -0.10 18.42 5.51
CA GLU A 52 -0.35 17.83 6.83
C GLU A 52 -0.47 16.31 6.75
N TYR A 53 -1.16 15.80 5.72
CA TYR A 53 -1.22 14.37 5.43
C TYR A 53 0.16 13.78 5.15
N VAL A 54 0.91 14.42 4.25
CA VAL A 54 2.26 13.97 3.88
C VAL A 54 3.20 14.05 5.09
N ASN A 55 3.14 15.09 5.91
CA ASN A 55 3.96 15.18 7.13
C ASN A 55 3.63 14.05 8.10
N THR A 56 2.35 13.77 8.33
CA THR A 56 1.90 12.67 9.20
C THR A 56 2.45 11.32 8.72
N PHE A 57 2.43 11.07 7.40
CA PHE A 57 3.05 9.87 6.83
C PHE A 57 4.54 9.79 7.13
N PHE A 58 5.28 10.90 6.94
CA PHE A 58 6.72 10.93 7.19
C PHE A 58 7.07 10.76 8.68
N ASP A 59 6.24 11.24 9.58
CA ASP A 59 6.50 11.12 11.02
C ASP A 59 6.30 9.68 11.51
N LYS A 60 5.36 8.93 10.90
CA LYS A 60 4.99 7.56 11.30
C LYS A 60 5.71 6.46 10.50
N PHE A 61 5.76 6.57 9.18
CA PHE A 61 6.14 5.46 8.30
C PHE A 61 7.42 5.66 7.50
N TYR A 62 7.93 6.89 7.39
CA TYR A 62 9.14 7.11 6.61
C TYR A 62 10.37 6.56 7.33
N SER A 63 11.13 5.76 6.60
CA SER A 63 12.49 5.38 6.95
C SER A 63 13.38 5.50 5.72
N PRO A 64 14.60 6.00 5.84
CA PRO A 64 15.49 6.06 4.69
C PRO A 64 15.77 4.66 4.09
N ASP A 65 15.67 3.60 4.89
CA ASP A 65 15.85 2.20 4.43
C ASP A 65 14.62 1.62 3.71
N ASN A 66 13.49 2.33 3.71
CA ASN A 66 12.21 1.86 3.19
C ASN A 66 11.68 2.67 1.99
N VAL A 67 12.52 3.50 1.38
CA VAL A 67 12.20 4.23 0.15
C VAL A 67 13.25 3.97 -0.92
N ILE A 68 12.78 3.77 -2.15
CA ILE A 68 13.63 3.70 -3.34
C ILE A 68 13.45 5.01 -4.11
N VAL A 69 14.56 5.66 -4.43
CA VAL A 69 14.55 6.90 -5.22
C VAL A 69 15.30 6.72 -6.53
N TYR A 70 14.82 7.42 -7.55
CA TYR A 70 15.57 7.68 -8.78
C TYR A 70 15.91 9.16 -8.84
N LYS A 71 17.20 9.46 -9.00
CA LYS A 71 17.70 10.83 -9.16
C LYS A 71 18.13 11.07 -10.61
N GLU A 72 17.70 12.20 -11.17
CA GLU A 72 18.25 12.74 -12.42
C GLU A 72 19.02 14.02 -12.11
N ASN A 73 20.28 14.12 -12.52
CA ASN A 73 21.14 15.30 -12.27
C ASN A 73 21.17 15.73 -10.80
N GLY A 74 21.11 14.75 -9.88
CA GLY A 74 21.13 14.98 -8.43
C GLY A 74 19.77 15.31 -7.79
N LYS A 75 18.70 15.54 -8.57
CA LYS A 75 17.34 15.81 -8.08
C LYS A 75 16.53 14.51 -8.03
N ILE A 76 15.75 14.28 -6.97
CA ILE A 76 14.79 13.17 -6.93
C ILE A 76 13.63 13.44 -7.89
N VAL A 77 13.45 12.57 -8.87
CA VAL A 77 12.37 12.67 -9.88
C VAL A 77 11.40 11.50 -9.82
N SER A 78 11.71 10.45 -9.07
CA SER A 78 10.78 9.36 -8.79
C SER A 78 11.08 8.72 -7.43
N SER A 79 10.03 8.29 -6.74
CA SER A 79 10.11 7.60 -5.45
C SER A 79 9.07 6.49 -5.33
N LEU A 80 9.41 5.45 -4.59
CA LEU A 80 8.52 4.37 -4.19
C LEU A 80 8.79 4.02 -2.73
N TYR A 81 7.75 3.99 -1.90
CA TYR A 81 7.86 3.61 -0.49
C TYR A 81 7.47 2.15 -0.30
N MET A 82 8.17 1.47 0.59
CA MET A 82 8.04 0.05 0.91
C MET A 82 7.66 -0.10 2.38
N ILE A 83 6.40 -0.36 2.67
CA ILE A 83 5.90 -0.41 4.05
C ILE A 83 5.68 -1.86 4.46
N ASP A 84 6.15 -2.23 5.65
CA ASP A 84 5.99 -3.57 6.20
C ASP A 84 4.54 -3.83 6.61
N TYR A 85 3.97 -4.90 6.08
CA TYR A 85 2.62 -5.34 6.39
C TYR A 85 2.60 -6.84 6.71
N CYS A 86 1.49 -7.27 7.29
CA CYS A 86 1.27 -8.65 7.68
C CYS A 86 0.08 -9.23 6.93
N LEU A 87 0.25 -10.41 6.33
CA LEU A 87 -0.83 -11.19 5.75
C LEU A 87 -1.12 -12.37 6.68
N LYS A 88 -2.35 -12.47 7.18
CA LYS A 88 -2.85 -13.70 7.76
C LYS A 88 -3.36 -14.60 6.65
N TYR A 89 -2.91 -15.85 6.63
CA TYR A 89 -3.47 -16.91 5.82
C TYR A 89 -3.63 -18.19 6.64
N ASN A 90 -4.87 -18.62 6.87
CA ASN A 90 -5.33 -19.53 7.90
C ASN A 90 -4.77 -19.11 9.28
N ASP A 91 -4.10 -20.02 9.97
CA ASP A 91 -3.50 -19.78 11.30
C ASP A 91 -2.05 -19.28 11.24
N LYS A 92 -1.60 -18.81 10.06
CA LYS A 92 -0.22 -18.36 9.83
C LYS A 92 -0.17 -16.90 9.42
N TYR A 93 0.94 -16.26 9.78
CA TYR A 93 1.23 -14.86 9.48
C TYR A 93 2.47 -14.77 8.60
N TYR A 94 2.41 -13.91 7.59
CA TYR A 94 3.45 -13.74 6.60
C TYR A 94 3.79 -12.27 6.41
N LYS A 95 5.08 -11.98 6.19
CA LYS A 95 5.51 -10.63 5.82
C LYS A 95 5.10 -10.36 4.37
N ILE A 96 4.36 -9.28 4.17
CA ILE A 96 4.06 -8.71 2.86
C ILE A 96 4.48 -7.25 2.83
N MET A 97 4.70 -6.71 1.64
CA MET A 97 5.14 -5.34 1.48
C MET A 97 4.05 -4.51 0.79
N TYR A 98 3.72 -3.36 1.35
CA TYR A 98 2.88 -2.39 0.64
C TYR A 98 3.79 -1.47 -0.18
N LEU A 99 3.64 -1.48 -1.52
CA LEU A 99 4.26 -0.46 -2.36
C LEU A 99 3.34 0.77 -2.34
N TYR A 100 3.83 1.85 -1.73
CA TYR A 100 3.04 3.03 -1.42
C TYR A 100 3.61 4.30 -2.06
N ALA A 101 2.71 5.23 -2.39
CA ALA A 101 3.02 6.54 -2.99
C ALA A 101 4.08 6.48 -4.11
N LEU A 102 3.81 5.65 -5.12
CA LEU A 102 4.63 5.49 -6.31
C LEU A 102 4.55 6.76 -7.16
N ALA A 103 5.52 7.64 -7.01
CA ALA A 103 5.55 8.94 -7.64
C ALA A 103 6.62 9.03 -8.73
N THR A 104 6.26 9.60 -9.88
CA THR A 104 7.20 10.05 -10.91
C THR A 104 6.79 11.45 -11.36
N ASP A 105 7.73 12.39 -11.29
CA ASP A 105 7.58 13.76 -11.78
C ASP A 105 7.09 13.74 -13.24
N ASN A 106 6.14 14.63 -13.57
CA ASN A 106 5.45 14.64 -14.87
C ASN A 106 6.42 14.68 -16.05
N GLU A 107 7.52 15.42 -15.96
CA GLU A 107 8.51 15.56 -17.03
C GLU A 107 9.38 14.30 -17.24
N TYR A 108 9.28 13.35 -16.31
CA TYR A 108 10.06 12.12 -16.26
C TYR A 108 9.22 10.85 -16.46
N ARG A 109 7.90 11.00 -16.67
CA ARG A 109 7.00 9.89 -17.01
C ARG A 109 7.31 9.31 -18.39
N CYS A 110 6.82 8.08 -18.62
CA CYS A 110 7.00 7.33 -19.88
C CYS A 110 8.47 6.98 -20.23
N LYS A 111 9.40 7.09 -19.27
CA LYS A 111 10.82 6.74 -19.43
C LYS A 111 11.22 5.40 -18.80
N GLY A 112 10.25 4.62 -18.31
CA GLY A 112 10.49 3.34 -17.64
C GLY A 112 10.99 3.43 -16.19
N ILE A 113 11.13 4.64 -15.63
CA ILE A 113 11.71 4.86 -14.29
C ILE A 113 10.97 4.07 -13.19
N MET A 114 9.64 4.18 -13.14
CA MET A 114 8.86 3.46 -12.12
C MET A 114 8.95 1.93 -12.28
N SER A 115 9.06 1.42 -13.52
CA SER A 115 9.32 -0.01 -13.76
C SER A 115 10.62 -0.46 -13.07
N MET A 116 11.68 0.35 -13.18
CA MET A 116 12.96 0.05 -12.54
C MET A 116 12.88 0.11 -11.01
N LEU A 117 12.08 1.02 -10.45
CA LEU A 117 11.84 1.09 -9.00
C LEU A 117 11.07 -0.14 -8.50
N ILE A 118 10.04 -0.60 -9.23
CA ILE A 118 9.29 -1.82 -8.91
C ILE A 118 10.21 -3.05 -8.98
N ASP A 119 11.03 -3.19 -10.02
CA ASP A 119 12.00 -4.29 -10.15
C ASP A 119 13.01 -4.31 -8.99
N LYS A 120 13.40 -3.13 -8.49
CA LYS A 120 14.28 -3.02 -7.31
C LYS A 120 13.54 -3.38 -6.02
N ALA A 121 12.28 -2.97 -5.88
CA ALA A 121 11.43 -3.37 -4.76
C ALA A 121 11.25 -4.90 -4.73
N ASP A 122 11.05 -5.54 -5.88
CA ASP A 122 10.94 -7.01 -5.98
C ASP A 122 12.21 -7.73 -5.48
N LYS A 123 13.39 -7.23 -5.85
CA LYS A 123 14.67 -7.80 -5.36
C LYS A 123 14.80 -7.64 -3.85
N ILE A 124 14.37 -6.52 -3.29
CA ILE A 124 14.36 -6.29 -1.84
C ILE A 124 13.35 -7.21 -1.14
N MET A 125 12.15 -7.33 -1.70
CA MET A 125 11.08 -8.24 -1.25
C MET A 125 11.62 -9.66 -1.12
N HIS A 126 12.28 -10.15 -2.18
CA HIS A 126 12.87 -11.48 -2.23
C HIS A 126 13.96 -11.66 -1.17
N ASN A 127 14.92 -10.74 -1.11
CA ASN A 127 16.07 -10.86 -0.20
C ASN A 127 15.68 -10.78 1.28
N LYS A 128 14.60 -10.06 1.61
CA LYS A 128 14.09 -9.92 2.98
C LYS A 128 13.02 -10.97 3.35
N GLY A 129 12.69 -11.89 2.44
CA GLY A 129 11.79 -13.02 2.71
C GLY A 129 10.30 -12.64 2.80
N TYR A 130 9.88 -11.56 2.13
CA TYR A 130 8.45 -11.24 1.99
C TYR A 130 7.80 -12.19 0.98
N VAL A 131 6.59 -12.66 1.30
CA VAL A 131 5.85 -13.62 0.46
C VAL A 131 5.12 -12.96 -0.73
N GLY A 132 5.09 -11.63 -0.76
CA GLY A 132 4.46 -10.86 -1.81
C GLY A 132 4.38 -9.37 -1.46
N ALA A 133 3.87 -8.61 -2.40
CA ALA A 133 3.61 -7.19 -2.24
C ALA A 133 2.19 -6.86 -2.70
N PHE A 134 1.58 -5.86 -2.09
CA PHE A 134 0.32 -5.29 -2.57
C PHE A 134 0.47 -3.81 -2.88
N LEU A 135 -0.48 -3.30 -3.66
CA LEU A 135 -0.66 -1.87 -3.88
C LEU A 135 -2.13 -1.56 -4.17
N ILE A 136 -2.52 -0.29 -4.02
CA ILE A 136 -3.84 0.20 -4.38
C ILE A 136 -3.67 1.20 -5.52
N PRO A 137 -4.11 0.88 -6.76
CA PRO A 137 -4.00 1.82 -7.87
C PRO A 137 -4.94 3.03 -7.67
N ALA A 138 -4.41 4.24 -7.86
CA ALA A 138 -5.18 5.49 -7.69
C ALA A 138 -6.26 5.71 -8.78
N GLU A 139 -6.09 5.10 -9.95
CA GLU A 139 -6.97 5.26 -11.11
C GLU A 139 -7.14 3.92 -11.83
N GLU A 140 -8.24 3.76 -12.58
CA GLU A 140 -8.55 2.50 -13.29
C GLU A 140 -7.47 2.08 -14.28
N SER A 141 -6.89 3.03 -15.02
CA SER A 141 -5.81 2.78 -15.98
C SER A 141 -4.54 2.19 -15.35
N LEU A 142 -4.35 2.41 -14.04
CA LEU A 142 -3.18 1.90 -13.33
C LEU A 142 -3.29 0.41 -13.01
N TYR A 143 -4.48 -0.19 -13.05
CA TYR A 143 -4.64 -1.64 -12.88
C TYR A 143 -3.89 -2.39 -13.98
N ASP A 144 -4.11 -2.03 -15.24
CA ASP A 144 -3.41 -2.61 -16.39
C ASP A 144 -1.91 -2.27 -16.37
N TYR A 145 -1.57 -1.04 -15.97
CA TYR A 145 -0.16 -0.62 -15.84
C TYR A 145 0.61 -1.56 -14.91
N TYR A 146 0.07 -1.80 -13.70
CA TYR A 146 0.70 -2.63 -12.69
C TYR A 146 0.62 -4.12 -12.99
N GLY A 147 -0.43 -4.56 -13.70
CA GLY A 147 -0.58 -5.94 -14.16
C GLY A 147 0.62 -6.46 -14.97
N ARG A 148 1.30 -5.58 -15.70
CA ARG A 148 2.52 -5.91 -16.47
C ARG A 148 3.71 -6.34 -15.59
N PHE A 149 3.70 -6.00 -14.30
CA PHE A 149 4.73 -6.43 -13.35
C PHE A 149 4.33 -7.69 -12.57
N GLY A 150 3.24 -8.37 -12.94
CA GLY A 150 2.75 -9.58 -12.28
C GLY A 150 1.86 -9.32 -11.06
N PHE A 151 1.38 -8.10 -10.90
CA PHE A 151 0.30 -7.79 -9.96
C PHE A 151 -1.03 -8.32 -10.50
N THR A 152 -1.80 -8.96 -9.64
CA THR A 152 -3.13 -9.49 -9.96
C THR A 152 -4.16 -8.89 -9.01
N ASP A 153 -5.41 -8.78 -9.44
CA ASP A 153 -6.48 -8.21 -8.63
C ASP A 153 -6.55 -8.88 -7.25
N ILE A 154 -6.58 -8.05 -6.20
CA ILE A 154 -7.12 -8.44 -4.90
C ILE A 154 -8.60 -8.14 -4.95
N ILE A 155 -9.39 -9.20 -4.85
CA ILE A 155 -10.82 -9.08 -4.75
C ILE A 155 -11.16 -9.06 -3.26
N TYR A 156 -11.59 -7.89 -2.78
CA TYR A 156 -12.19 -7.76 -1.47
C TYR A 156 -13.69 -8.05 -1.57
N ASN A 157 -14.28 -8.59 -0.50
CA ASN A 157 -15.74 -8.43 -0.36
C ASN A 157 -15.99 -6.94 -0.24
N LYS A 158 -16.91 -6.43 -1.06
CA LYS A 158 -17.35 -5.06 -0.98
C LYS A 158 -18.01 -4.89 0.39
N LYS A 159 -17.37 -4.15 1.29
CA LYS A 159 -17.98 -3.69 2.54
C LYS A 159 -19.01 -2.58 2.30
N TYR A 160 -19.56 -2.44 1.09
CA TYR A 160 -20.46 -1.36 0.74
C TYR A 160 -21.87 -1.92 0.69
N THR A 161 -22.56 -1.78 1.81
CA THR A 161 -24.02 -1.82 1.85
C THR A 161 -24.47 -0.38 2.05
N GLU A 162 -25.38 0.08 1.20
CA GLU A 162 -26.19 1.26 1.52
C GLU A 162 -27.07 0.87 2.70
N LEU A 163 -26.69 1.36 3.87
CA LEU A 163 -27.40 1.08 5.11
C LEU A 163 -28.24 2.29 5.48
N ASN A 164 -29.52 2.09 5.80
CA ASN A 164 -30.32 3.16 6.37
C ASN A 164 -29.73 3.57 7.73
N SER A 165 -29.56 4.87 7.97
CA SER A 165 -28.97 5.41 9.20
C SER A 165 -29.70 5.01 10.48
N ASP A 166 -30.99 4.69 10.41
CA ASP A 166 -31.77 4.14 11.53
C ASP A 166 -31.18 2.82 12.06
N TYR A 167 -30.43 2.07 11.25
CA TYR A 167 -29.72 0.89 11.72
C TYR A 167 -28.76 1.24 12.85
N LEU A 168 -28.07 2.39 12.79
CA LEU A 168 -27.16 2.79 13.85
C LEU A 168 -27.90 2.94 15.17
N TYR A 169 -29.06 3.60 15.17
CA TYR A 169 -29.89 3.77 16.36
C TYR A 169 -30.48 2.45 16.85
N ASN A 170 -31.11 1.69 15.95
CA ASN A 170 -31.78 0.43 16.26
C ASN A 170 -30.82 -0.64 16.80
N TYR A 171 -29.54 -0.55 16.42
CA TYR A 171 -28.49 -1.47 16.86
C TYR A 171 -27.47 -0.80 17.77
N SER A 172 -27.79 0.35 18.37
CA SER A 172 -26.99 0.99 19.44
C SER A 172 -25.53 1.28 19.07
N TYR A 173 -25.29 1.66 17.82
CA TYR A 173 -24.02 2.22 17.38
C TYR A 173 -23.93 3.69 17.79
N VAL A 174 -22.79 4.07 18.35
CA VAL A 174 -22.50 5.45 18.76
C VAL A 174 -21.35 5.98 17.92
N GLU A 175 -21.51 7.18 17.35
CA GLU A 175 -20.42 7.88 16.69
C GLU A 175 -19.33 8.19 17.71
N CYS A 176 -18.19 7.52 17.58
CA CYS A 176 -17.08 7.65 18.51
C CYS A 176 -15.80 7.22 17.80
N TYR A 177 -14.82 8.12 17.79
CA TYR A 177 -13.46 7.76 17.43
C TYR A 177 -12.68 7.39 18.70
N ASP A 178 -12.40 6.09 18.80
CA ASP A 178 -11.49 5.51 19.79
C ASP A 178 -10.63 4.49 19.05
N ASN A 179 -9.40 4.89 18.66
CA ASN A 179 -8.54 4.05 17.86
C ASN A 179 -8.18 2.74 18.55
N ASP A 180 -7.89 2.78 19.85
CA ASP A 180 -7.49 1.59 20.60
C ASP A 180 -8.64 0.60 20.63
N LYS A 181 -9.87 1.09 20.80
CA LYS A 181 -11.07 0.27 20.75
C LYS A 181 -11.38 -0.28 19.37
N VAL A 182 -11.27 0.53 18.31
CA VAL A 182 -11.44 0.05 16.93
C VAL A 182 -10.41 -1.04 16.62
N TYR A 183 -9.15 -0.81 17.00
CA TYR A 183 -8.07 -1.78 16.81
C TYR A 183 -8.30 -3.06 17.62
N GLU A 184 -8.71 -2.97 18.89
CA GLU A 184 -9.03 -4.12 19.73
C GLU A 184 -10.18 -4.95 19.14
N ILE A 185 -11.26 -4.28 18.75
CA ILE A 185 -12.41 -4.90 18.10
C ILE A 185 -11.96 -5.55 16.80
N ASP A 186 -11.31 -4.84 15.89
CA ASP A 186 -10.89 -5.41 14.61
C ASP A 186 -9.93 -6.62 14.77
N ASN A 187 -9.07 -6.55 15.80
CA ASN A 187 -8.11 -7.60 16.14
C ASN A 187 -8.78 -8.86 16.73
N SER A 188 -9.85 -8.72 17.52
CA SER A 188 -10.52 -9.86 18.16
C SER A 188 -11.19 -10.81 17.15
N TYR A 189 -11.52 -10.31 15.96
CA TYR A 189 -12.14 -11.10 14.88
C TYR A 189 -11.13 -11.71 13.89
N ARG A 190 -9.81 -11.54 14.12
CA ARG A 190 -8.76 -12.08 13.24
C ARG A 190 -8.89 -13.59 13.01
N TYR A 191 -9.49 -14.35 13.93
CA TYR A 191 -9.65 -15.80 13.80
C TYR A 191 -10.76 -16.24 12.84
N LEU A 192 -11.74 -15.38 12.54
CA LEU A 192 -12.87 -15.77 11.69
C LEU A 192 -12.50 -15.86 10.22
N GLU A 193 -11.46 -15.15 9.80
CA GLU A 193 -11.10 -15.03 8.39
C GLU A 193 -9.86 -15.84 8.05
N ASN A 194 -9.99 -16.65 6.99
CA ASN A 194 -8.87 -17.43 6.48
C ASN A 194 -7.83 -16.56 5.78
N THR A 195 -8.17 -15.39 5.22
CA THR A 195 -7.18 -14.54 4.54
C THR A 195 -7.48 -13.08 4.77
N ARG A 196 -6.55 -12.35 5.40
CA ARG A 196 -6.69 -10.89 5.61
C ARG A 196 -5.36 -10.17 5.76
N ILE A 197 -5.34 -8.90 5.38
CA ILE A 197 -4.25 -8.00 5.77
C ILE A 197 -4.45 -7.64 7.24
N VAL A 198 -3.36 -7.67 8.00
CA VAL A 198 -3.37 -7.40 9.43
C VAL A 198 -2.56 -6.14 9.69
N LEU A 199 -3.24 -5.13 10.20
CA LEU A 199 -2.65 -3.85 10.54
C LEU A 199 -1.99 -3.90 11.91
N SER A 200 -0.88 -3.18 12.05
CA SER A 200 -0.39 -2.74 13.36
C SER A 200 -1.29 -1.65 13.93
N ALA A 201 -1.16 -1.37 15.23
CA ALA A 201 -1.91 -0.28 15.86
C ALA A 201 -1.67 1.08 15.18
N GLU A 202 -0.43 1.37 14.78
CA GLU A 202 -0.06 2.60 14.09
C GLU A 202 -0.65 2.69 12.67
N GLN A 203 -0.67 1.58 11.94
CA GLN A 203 -1.32 1.50 10.62
C GLN A 203 -2.84 1.66 10.72
N ASN A 204 -3.45 1.06 11.74
CA ASN A 204 -4.88 1.21 12.02
C ASN A 204 -5.21 2.68 12.33
N GLU A 205 -4.43 3.31 13.21
CA GLU A 205 -4.60 4.72 13.57
C GLU A 205 -4.47 5.62 12.34
N PHE A 206 -3.46 5.40 11.50
CA PHE A 206 -3.28 6.18 10.28
C PHE A 206 -4.46 6.03 9.32
N MET A 207 -4.96 4.79 9.13
CA MET A 207 -6.13 4.53 8.29
C MET A 207 -7.39 5.19 8.84
N CYS A 208 -7.69 5.03 10.13
CA CYS A 208 -8.85 5.65 10.77
C CYS A 208 -8.78 7.18 10.71
N LYS A 209 -7.60 7.77 10.99
CA LYS A 209 -7.43 9.22 10.92
C LYS A 209 -7.61 9.74 9.48
N THR A 210 -7.01 9.06 8.49
CA THR A 210 -7.17 9.42 7.08
C THR A 210 -8.64 9.42 6.69
N PHE A 211 -9.36 8.37 7.08
CA PHE A 211 -10.79 8.25 6.80
C PHE A 211 -11.62 9.38 7.44
N ILE A 212 -11.31 9.76 8.68
CA ILE A 212 -11.99 10.87 9.36
C ILE A 212 -11.65 12.22 8.72
N ASP A 213 -10.39 12.46 8.36
CA ASP A 213 -9.93 13.68 7.69
C ASP A 213 -10.62 13.86 6.33
N GLU A 214 -11.01 12.77 5.66
CA GLU A 214 -11.81 12.74 4.42
C GLU A 214 -13.31 12.93 4.64
N GLY A 215 -13.75 13.14 5.89
CA GLY A 215 -15.15 13.35 6.26
C GLY A 215 -15.90 12.08 6.68
N GLY A 216 -15.20 10.96 6.78
CA GLY A 216 -15.74 9.69 7.26
C GLY A 216 -16.05 9.70 8.75
N LYS A 217 -16.98 8.84 9.15
CA LYS A 217 -17.42 8.69 10.54
C LYS A 217 -17.24 7.26 11.02
N ILE A 218 -16.83 7.12 12.28
CA ILE A 218 -16.63 5.84 12.93
C ILE A 218 -17.69 5.67 14.01
N TYR A 219 -18.38 4.54 13.95
CA TYR A 219 -19.43 4.15 14.87
C TYR A 219 -19.05 2.87 15.59
N ILE A 220 -19.24 2.82 16.90
CA ILE A 220 -18.91 1.66 17.73
C ILE A 220 -20.16 1.17 18.45
N ASN A 221 -20.39 -0.14 18.40
CA ASN A 221 -21.25 -0.85 19.33
C ASN A 221 -20.35 -1.61 20.32
N SER A 222 -20.29 -1.12 21.55
CA SER A 222 -19.42 -1.67 22.60
C SER A 222 -19.95 -2.99 23.18
N ASP A 223 -21.27 -3.17 23.21
CA ASP A 223 -21.89 -4.36 23.80
C ASP A 223 -21.72 -5.60 22.92
N LYS A 224 -21.53 -5.38 21.61
CA LYS A 224 -21.39 -6.43 20.60
C LYS A 224 -19.98 -6.54 20.04
N ASP A 225 -19.03 -5.72 20.51
CA ASP A 225 -17.69 -5.58 19.95
C ASP A 225 -17.74 -5.40 18.42
N LYS A 226 -18.43 -4.37 17.95
CA LYS A 226 -18.55 -4.06 16.52
C LYS A 226 -18.21 -2.62 16.20
N TYR A 227 -17.64 -2.39 15.03
CA TYR A 227 -17.42 -1.05 14.48
C TYR A 227 -17.98 -0.92 13.07
N ILE A 228 -18.32 0.30 12.67
CA ILE A 228 -18.66 0.69 11.30
C ILE A 228 -17.91 1.98 10.99
N MET A 229 -17.07 1.97 9.97
CA MET A 229 -16.50 3.15 9.31
C MET A 229 -17.37 3.42 8.09
N ALA A 230 -18.06 4.57 8.05
CA ALA A 230 -18.97 4.89 6.96
C ALA A 230 -18.97 6.39 6.63
N ASN A 231 -19.25 6.72 5.37
CA ASN A 231 -19.60 8.07 4.94
C ASN A 231 -21.11 8.26 5.09
N THR A 232 -21.53 9.38 5.67
CA THR A 232 -22.95 9.77 5.77
C THR A 232 -23.31 10.70 4.62
N TYR A 233 -24.32 10.35 3.82
CA TYR A 233 -24.99 11.32 2.97
C TYR A 233 -26.16 11.93 3.74
N GLU A 234 -26.02 13.19 4.16
CA GLU A 234 -27.06 13.89 4.94
C GLU A 234 -28.41 13.98 4.21
N CYS A 235 -28.41 13.92 2.87
CA CYS A 235 -29.64 14.06 2.08
C CYS A 235 -30.48 12.78 1.95
N ASP A 236 -29.88 11.60 2.15
CA ASP A 236 -30.51 10.34 1.74
C ASP A 236 -30.73 9.33 2.89
N GLU A 237 -30.45 9.69 4.16
CA GLU A 237 -30.49 8.77 5.32
C GLU A 237 -29.69 7.47 5.07
N LYS A 238 -28.66 7.56 4.23
CA LYS A 238 -27.86 6.42 3.76
C LYS A 238 -26.42 6.54 4.22
N LEU A 239 -25.91 5.42 4.71
CA LEU A 239 -24.52 5.21 5.04
C LEU A 239 -23.86 4.40 3.93
N VAL A 240 -22.71 4.87 3.46
CA VAL A 240 -21.81 4.06 2.65
C VAL A 240 -20.74 3.51 3.57
N ILE A 241 -20.86 2.23 3.88
CA ILE A 241 -19.90 1.53 4.71
C ILE A 241 -18.60 1.36 3.93
N TYR A 242 -17.50 1.75 4.56
CA TYR A 242 -16.12 1.61 4.08
C TYR A 242 -15.46 0.40 4.74
N SER A 243 -15.55 0.31 6.07
CA SER A 243 -15.02 -0.82 6.84
C SER A 243 -15.93 -1.22 7.99
N THR A 244 -16.08 -2.52 8.26
CA THR A 244 -16.82 -3.04 9.42
C THR A 244 -16.45 -4.48 9.70
N ASN A 245 -16.44 -4.87 10.97
CA ASN A 245 -16.42 -6.27 11.39
C ASN A 245 -17.84 -6.86 11.60
N ASP A 246 -18.91 -6.08 11.33
CA ASP A 246 -20.27 -6.59 11.36
C ASP A 246 -20.59 -7.37 10.07
N TYR A 247 -20.28 -8.65 10.07
CA TYR A 247 -20.52 -9.53 8.91
C TYR A 247 -21.99 -9.64 8.48
N SER A 248 -22.96 -9.28 9.32
CA SER A 248 -24.36 -9.23 8.90
C SER A 248 -24.64 -8.10 7.90
N LEU A 249 -23.75 -7.12 7.81
CA LEU A 249 -23.85 -5.99 6.87
C LEU A 249 -23.15 -6.26 5.53
N TYR A 250 -22.49 -7.40 5.36
CA TYR A 250 -21.76 -7.71 4.13
C TYR A 250 -22.75 -8.14 3.05
N ASP A 251 -22.89 -7.32 2.01
CA ASP A 251 -23.46 -7.79 0.76
C ASP A 251 -22.44 -8.71 0.05
N LYS A 252 -22.91 -9.73 -0.67
CA LYS A 252 -22.04 -10.68 -1.41
C LYS A 252 -21.51 -10.09 -2.72
N THR A 253 -21.39 -8.77 -2.79
CA THR A 253 -20.84 -8.07 -3.94
C THR A 253 -19.33 -7.97 -3.76
N TYR A 254 -18.57 -8.29 -4.81
CA TYR A 254 -17.11 -8.28 -4.78
C TYR A 254 -16.57 -7.10 -5.57
N VAL A 255 -15.57 -6.38 -5.04
CA VAL A 255 -14.89 -5.29 -5.77
C VAL A 255 -13.39 -5.48 -5.78
N LYS A 256 -12.76 -5.01 -6.86
CA LYS A 256 -11.33 -4.83 -6.90
C LYS A 256 -10.99 -3.69 -5.93
N ALA A 257 -10.21 -3.96 -4.89
CA ALA A 257 -9.75 -2.90 -3.98
C ALA A 257 -8.23 -2.78 -3.90
N GLY A 258 -7.50 -3.59 -4.67
CA GLY A 258 -6.07 -3.44 -4.84
C GLY A 258 -5.51 -4.51 -5.76
N LEU A 259 -4.19 -4.56 -5.84
CA LEU A 259 -3.47 -5.61 -6.55
C LEU A 259 -2.46 -6.26 -5.61
N PHE A 260 -2.23 -7.56 -5.81
CA PHE A 260 -1.21 -8.34 -5.11
C PHE A 260 -0.30 -9.03 -6.10
N LYS A 261 0.99 -9.00 -5.83
CA LYS A 261 2.01 -9.77 -6.51
C LYS A 261 2.57 -10.82 -5.55
N LYS A 262 2.43 -12.09 -5.92
CA LYS A 262 3.03 -13.21 -5.18
C LYS A 262 4.53 -13.26 -5.42
N ASN A 263 5.28 -13.57 -4.38
CA ASN A 263 6.71 -13.87 -4.50
C ASN A 263 6.93 -15.38 -4.62
N VAL A 264 6.71 -15.91 -5.84
CA VAL A 264 6.63 -17.35 -6.12
C VAL A 264 7.94 -18.10 -5.83
N GLU A 265 9.07 -17.40 -5.80
CA GLU A 265 10.41 -17.96 -5.57
C GLU A 265 10.72 -18.17 -4.07
N VAL A 266 9.91 -17.60 -3.16
CA VAL A 266 10.06 -17.78 -1.71
C VAL A 266 9.49 -19.15 -1.29
N PHE A 267 10.20 -20.21 -1.66
CA PHE A 267 10.02 -21.55 -1.10
C PHE A 267 10.67 -21.60 0.29
N THR A 268 9.98 -21.12 1.32
CA THR A 268 10.46 -21.19 2.71
C THR A 268 10.39 -22.60 3.33
N GLY A 269 10.10 -23.64 2.55
CA GLY A 269 9.80 -24.99 3.05
C GLY A 269 8.58 -25.06 3.98
N LYS A 270 7.91 -23.93 4.28
CA LYS A 270 6.81 -23.80 5.24
C LYS A 270 5.50 -23.32 4.63
N PHE A 271 5.55 -22.70 3.44
CA PHE A 271 4.37 -22.23 2.73
C PHE A 271 4.62 -22.14 1.23
N ASP A 272 3.77 -22.80 0.47
CA ASP A 272 3.73 -22.73 -0.98
C ASP A 272 2.81 -21.56 -1.36
N VAL A 273 3.41 -20.40 -1.64
CA VAL A 273 2.70 -19.17 -2.00
C VAL A 273 1.84 -19.32 -3.26
N SER A 274 2.07 -20.34 -4.09
CA SER A 274 1.17 -20.63 -5.22
C SER A 274 -0.25 -20.98 -4.75
N LYS A 275 -0.38 -21.54 -3.53
CA LYS A 275 -1.65 -21.91 -2.89
C LYS A 275 -2.40 -20.74 -2.26
N LEU A 276 -1.82 -19.53 -2.22
CA LEU A 276 -2.57 -18.33 -1.84
C LEU A 276 -3.72 -18.13 -2.84
N ASN A 277 -4.94 -18.43 -2.41
CA ASN A 277 -6.12 -18.02 -3.16
C ASN A 277 -6.39 -16.56 -2.81
N LEU A 278 -6.10 -15.66 -3.75
CA LEU A 278 -6.27 -14.21 -3.63
C LEU A 278 -7.67 -13.75 -4.07
N ASP A 279 -8.52 -14.67 -4.57
CA ASP A 279 -9.86 -14.36 -5.07
C ASP A 279 -10.81 -13.88 -3.95
N LYS A 280 -10.38 -14.00 -2.68
CA LYS A 280 -11.12 -13.58 -1.47
C LYS A 280 -10.16 -13.17 -0.36
N ILE A 281 -9.56 -11.98 -0.45
CA ILE A 281 -8.89 -11.37 0.72
C ILE A 281 -9.91 -10.43 1.35
N LEU A 282 -10.19 -10.59 2.64
CA LEU A 282 -10.97 -9.61 3.38
C LEU A 282 -10.03 -8.55 3.98
N GLU A 283 -10.48 -7.30 4.04
CA GLU A 283 -9.73 -6.19 4.62
C GLU A 283 -9.91 -6.18 6.14
#